data_AF-A0A7Z3C7H9-F1
#
_entry.id   AF-A0A7Z3C7H9-F1
#
_cell.length_a   1.000
_cell.length_b   1.000
_cell.length_c   1.000
_cell.angle_alpha   90.00
_cell.angle_beta   90.00
_cell.angle_gamma   90.00
#
_symmetry.space_group_name_H-M   'P 1'
#
loop_
_entity.id
_entity.type
_entity.pdbx_description
1 polymer ?
#
loop_
_entity_poly.entity_id
_entity_poly.type
_entity_poly.pdbx_seq_one_letter_code
_entity_poly.pdbx_strand_id
1 'polypeptide(L)'
;MTKKKQLTIPLPNASALLLNSAATAFIAAREIRERSGIDKTLHSEVSFPSDEEAFDYIEKMIESIVLSFTALEAFVNETIPADYFYARHRRSEVVLEAVNKKTVERHTPIDEKLTIVLPEVLKCSSPKGARCWQGYKQLKSVRDRIIHMKTEDRRSSGVEIDSIWKAIILAPAPHFAAKAVIDHFVSTMKEKPAWHRRFPHSTP
;
A
#
# COMPACT_ATOMS: atom_id res chain seq x y z
N MET A 1 16.72 27.74 6.02
CA MET A 1 15.85 28.88 6.38
C MET A 1 16.50 29.63 7.54
N THR A 2 16.66 30.95 7.47
CA THR A 2 17.20 31.74 8.58
C THR A 2 16.21 31.75 9.75
N LYS A 3 16.71 31.84 11.00
CA LYS A 3 15.95 31.76 12.28
C LYS A 3 14.77 32.74 12.44
N LYS A 4 14.44 33.56 11.44
CA LYS A 4 13.38 34.60 11.47
C LYS A 4 12.21 34.37 10.50
N LYS A 5 12.13 33.22 9.81
CA LYS A 5 11.03 32.94 8.87
C LYS A 5 10.05 31.93 9.47
N GLN A 6 8.78 32.31 9.57
CA GLN A 6 7.68 31.42 9.91
C GLN A 6 7.14 30.78 8.63
N LEU A 7 7.16 29.44 8.57
CA LEU A 7 6.55 28.66 7.49
C LEU A 7 5.13 28.29 7.91
N THR A 8 4.15 28.60 7.07
CA THR A 8 2.77 28.11 7.24
C THR A 8 2.43 27.24 6.05
N ILE A 9 1.99 26.01 6.32
CA ILE A 9 1.50 25.05 5.32
C ILE A 9 0.18 24.47 5.79
N PRO A 10 -0.70 24.00 4.87
CA PRO A 10 -1.84 23.20 5.26
C PRO A 10 -1.37 21.96 6.02
N LEU A 11 -2.11 21.53 7.05
CA LEU A 11 -1.80 20.27 7.73
C LEU A 11 -1.99 19.11 6.73
N PRO A 12 -0.93 18.38 6.38
CA PRO A 12 -1.06 17.28 5.43
C PRO A 12 -1.80 16.10 6.05
N ASN A 13 -2.59 15.40 5.23
CA ASN A 13 -3.12 14.08 5.57
C ASN A 13 -2.14 13.02 5.06
N ALA A 14 -1.68 12.10 5.93
CA ALA A 14 -0.62 11.16 5.57
C ALA A 14 -1.10 10.17 4.50
N SER A 15 -2.31 9.64 4.66
CA SER A 15 -2.95 8.75 3.69
C SER A 15 -3.01 9.37 2.30
N ALA A 16 -3.46 10.63 2.21
CA ALA A 16 -3.58 11.37 0.96
C ALA A 16 -2.22 11.60 0.28
N LEU A 17 -1.22 12.09 1.03
CA LEU A 17 0.10 12.35 0.49
C LEU A 17 0.76 11.08 -0.03
N LEU A 18 0.77 10.02 0.78
CA LEU A 18 1.44 8.77 0.44
C LEU A 18 0.76 8.08 -0.75
N LEU A 19 -0.58 8.10 -0.80
CA LEU A 19 -1.30 7.50 -1.92
C LEU A 19 -1.07 8.27 -3.22
N ASN A 20 -0.99 9.61 -3.16
CA ASN A 20 -0.66 10.43 -4.32
C ASN A 20 0.77 10.18 -4.81
N SER A 21 1.75 10.20 -3.90
CA SER A 21 3.14 9.90 -4.25
C SER A 21 3.30 8.49 -4.82
N ALA A 22 2.57 7.51 -4.30
CA ALA A 22 2.55 6.16 -4.85
C ALA A 22 2.04 6.10 -6.30
N ALA A 23 1.01 6.89 -6.61
CA ALA A 23 0.47 6.99 -7.96
C ALA A 23 1.45 7.70 -8.91
N THR A 24 2.04 8.83 -8.49
CA THR A 24 3.08 9.52 -9.28
C THR A 24 4.27 8.59 -9.59
N ALA A 25 4.74 7.84 -8.60
CA ALA A 25 5.84 6.88 -8.80
C ALA A 25 5.45 5.77 -9.81
N PHE A 26 4.22 5.25 -9.74
CA PHE A 26 3.73 4.27 -10.71
C PHE A 26 3.65 4.85 -12.13
N ILE A 27 3.16 6.09 -12.28
CA ILE A 27 3.08 6.77 -13.57
C ILE A 27 4.47 6.92 -14.18
N ALA A 28 5.47 7.34 -13.39
CA ALA A 28 6.85 7.42 -13.84
C ALA A 28 7.41 6.05 -14.28
N ALA A 29 7.15 4.98 -13.51
CA ALA A 29 7.52 3.62 -13.91
C ALA A 29 6.85 3.19 -15.23
N ARG A 30 5.55 3.51 -15.39
CA ARG A 30 4.80 3.23 -16.61
C ARG A 30 5.40 3.92 -17.83
N GLU A 31 5.77 5.19 -17.71
CA GLU A 31 6.41 5.95 -18.79
C GLU A 31 7.73 5.31 -19.25
N ILE A 32 8.55 4.83 -18.31
CA ILE A 32 9.78 4.10 -18.62
C ILE A 32 9.46 2.79 -19.38
N ARG A 33 8.49 2.00 -18.88
CA ARG A 33 8.08 0.73 -19.50
C ARG A 33 7.47 0.90 -20.89
N GLU A 34 6.73 1.97 -21.12
CA GLU A 34 6.12 2.27 -22.42
C GLU A 34 7.15 2.73 -23.45
N ARG A 35 8.12 3.54 -23.01
CA ARG A 35 9.23 4.03 -23.84
C ARG A 35 10.20 2.91 -24.20
N SER A 36 10.47 1.99 -23.27
CA SER A 36 11.35 0.84 -23.51
C SER A 36 10.82 -0.12 -24.58
N GLY A 37 9.49 -0.11 -24.82
CA GLY A 37 8.86 -0.92 -25.86
C GLY A 37 8.80 -2.41 -25.55
N ILE A 38 9.14 -2.83 -24.32
CA ILE A 38 9.19 -4.25 -23.92
C ILE A 38 7.84 -4.96 -24.04
N ASP A 39 6.73 -4.21 -23.98
CA ASP A 39 5.37 -4.74 -24.16
C ASP A 39 4.90 -4.80 -25.63
N LYS A 40 5.65 -4.20 -26.57
CA LYS A 40 5.22 -4.02 -27.98
C LYS A 40 5.72 -5.11 -28.92
N THR A 41 6.60 -5.98 -28.42
CA THR A 41 7.28 -7.00 -29.20
C THR A 41 6.62 -8.37 -29.03
N LEU A 42 6.73 -9.22 -30.06
CA LEU A 42 6.31 -10.62 -30.02
C LEU A 42 7.43 -11.55 -29.54
N HIS A 43 8.63 -11.02 -29.28
CA HIS A 43 9.76 -11.80 -28.76
C HIS A 43 9.46 -12.31 -27.35
N SER A 44 9.87 -13.56 -27.09
CA SER A 44 9.76 -14.19 -25.77
C SER A 44 10.75 -13.63 -24.75
N GLU A 45 11.84 -13.04 -25.23
CA GLU A 45 12.88 -12.40 -24.42
C GLU A 45 12.89 -10.90 -24.70
N VAL A 46 12.82 -10.12 -23.63
CA VAL A 46 12.77 -8.66 -23.68
C VAL A 46 13.67 -8.10 -22.59
N SER A 47 14.26 -6.94 -22.85
CA SER A 47 15.08 -6.20 -21.90
C SER A 47 14.80 -4.72 -22.01
N PHE A 48 15.07 -3.97 -20.94
CA PHE A 48 15.15 -2.53 -21.04
C PHE A 48 16.32 -2.13 -21.97
N PRO A 49 16.25 -0.95 -22.62
CA PRO A 49 17.32 -0.41 -23.45
C PRO A 49 18.66 -0.24 -22.72
N SER A 50 18.63 0.01 -21.41
CA SER A 50 19.82 0.16 -20.57
C SER A 50 19.57 -0.33 -19.14
N ASP A 51 20.65 -0.61 -18.42
CA ASP A 51 20.60 -0.95 -17.00
C ASP A 51 20.05 0.21 -16.17
N GLU A 52 20.32 1.46 -16.56
CA GLU A 52 19.79 2.67 -15.93
C GLU A 52 18.26 2.70 -15.99
N GLU A 53 17.66 2.50 -17.18
CA GLU A 53 16.20 2.46 -17.31
C GLU A 53 15.58 1.28 -16.54
N ALA A 54 16.28 0.14 -16.49
CA ALA A 54 15.83 -1.00 -15.70
C ALA A 54 15.80 -0.67 -14.20
N PHE A 55 16.86 -0.07 -13.67
CA PHE A 55 16.93 0.29 -12.25
C PHE A 55 15.94 1.41 -11.90
N ASP A 56 15.84 2.46 -12.71
CA ASP A 56 14.87 3.54 -12.51
C ASP A 56 13.43 2.99 -12.47
N TYR A 57 13.09 2.07 -13.37
CA TYR A 57 11.78 1.41 -13.36
C TYR A 57 11.52 0.66 -12.04
N ILE A 58 12.48 -0.16 -11.62
CA ILE A 58 12.36 -0.98 -10.41
C ILE A 58 12.27 -0.09 -9.16
N GLU A 59 13.08 0.96 -9.06
CA GLU A 59 13.04 1.94 -7.98
C GLU A 59 11.67 2.62 -7.87
N LYS A 60 11.13 3.08 -9.00
CA LYS A 60 9.81 3.72 -9.05
C LYS A 60 8.67 2.77 -8.69
N MET A 61 8.77 1.50 -9.09
CA MET A 61 7.82 0.47 -8.68
C MET A 61 7.91 0.16 -7.18
N ILE A 62 9.12 0.03 -6.62
CA ILE A 62 9.33 -0.17 -5.19
C ILE A 62 8.74 1.01 -4.39
N GLU A 63 9.04 2.24 -4.82
CA GLU A 63 8.47 3.46 -4.25
C GLU A 63 6.94 3.41 -4.25
N SER A 64 6.32 3.07 -5.39
CA SER A 64 4.87 2.95 -5.50
C SER A 64 4.27 1.89 -4.56
N ILE A 65 4.88 0.71 -4.48
CA ILE A 65 4.42 -0.41 -3.66
C ILE A 65 4.48 -0.05 -2.17
N VAL A 66 5.63 0.44 -1.71
CA VAL A 66 5.86 0.77 -0.30
C VAL A 66 4.94 1.92 0.12
N LEU A 67 4.84 2.99 -0.68
CA LEU A 67 4.00 4.14 -0.36
C LEU A 67 2.51 3.80 -0.40
N SER A 68 2.05 2.95 -1.32
CA SER A 68 0.66 2.48 -1.36
C SER A 68 0.28 1.74 -0.08
N PHE A 69 1.14 0.84 0.37
CA PHE A 69 0.90 0.11 1.62
C PHE A 69 0.94 1.02 2.84
N THR A 70 1.88 1.96 2.86
CA THR A 70 2.03 2.93 3.96
C THR A 70 0.82 3.88 4.02
N ALA A 71 0.28 4.28 2.87
CA ALA A 71 -0.95 5.06 2.79
C ALA A 71 -2.15 4.32 3.42
N LEU A 72 -2.24 3.01 3.21
CA LEU A 72 -3.28 2.17 3.82
C LEU A 72 -3.09 2.05 5.34
N GLU A 73 -1.85 1.88 5.82
CA GLU A 73 -1.54 1.89 7.26
C GLU A 73 -1.88 3.23 7.92
N ALA A 74 -1.54 4.35 7.26
CA ALA A 74 -1.89 5.68 7.72
C ALA A 74 -3.41 5.85 7.81
N PHE A 75 -4.15 5.43 6.79
CA PHE A 75 -5.62 5.51 6.77
C PHE A 75 -6.24 4.75 7.93
N VAL A 76 -5.77 3.53 8.18
CA VAL A 76 -6.26 2.69 9.29
C VAL A 76 -6.01 3.38 10.63
N ASN A 77 -4.78 3.86 10.88
CA ASN A 77 -4.43 4.50 12.15
C ASN A 77 -5.16 5.84 12.36
N GLU A 78 -5.38 6.62 11.30
CA GLU A 78 -6.18 7.85 11.32
C GLU A 78 -7.66 7.56 11.61
N THR A 79 -8.19 6.47 11.08
CA THR A 79 -9.62 6.10 11.21
C THR A 79 -9.99 5.59 12.60
N ILE A 80 -9.07 4.92 13.31
CA ILE A 80 -9.34 4.40 14.66
C ILE A 80 -9.52 5.57 15.65
N PRO A 81 -10.66 5.67 16.38
CA PRO A 81 -10.88 6.72 17.37
C PRO A 81 -9.88 6.66 18.53
N ALA A 82 -9.56 7.81 19.13
CA ALA A 82 -8.58 7.90 20.22
C ALA A 82 -8.99 7.13 21.49
N ASP A 83 -10.29 7.04 21.74
CA ASP A 83 -10.96 6.37 22.84
C ASP A 83 -11.34 4.92 22.54
N TYR A 84 -10.98 4.40 21.36
CA TYR A 84 -11.26 3.02 21.00
C TYR A 84 -10.39 2.02 21.79
N PHE A 85 -11.03 0.96 22.26
CA PHE A 85 -10.41 -0.19 22.89
C PHE A 85 -10.74 -1.45 22.08
N TYR A 86 -9.71 -2.22 21.76
CA TYR A 86 -9.85 -3.49 21.07
C TYR A 86 -9.71 -4.64 22.07
N ALA A 87 -10.72 -5.50 22.16
CA ALA A 87 -10.65 -6.71 22.98
C ALA A 87 -9.99 -7.84 22.18
N ARG A 88 -8.87 -8.37 22.68
CA ARG A 88 -8.17 -9.51 22.05
C ARG A 88 -7.78 -10.56 23.08
N HIS A 89 -7.75 -11.82 22.68
CA HIS A 89 -7.25 -12.89 23.55
C HIS A 89 -5.75 -12.73 23.80
N ARG A 90 -5.33 -12.87 25.05
CA ARG A 90 -3.91 -13.04 25.39
C ARG A 90 -3.45 -14.43 24.95
N ARG A 91 -2.12 -14.67 24.90
CA ARG A 91 -1.47 -15.95 24.54
C ARG A 91 -1.99 -17.20 25.28
N SER A 92 -2.88 -17.08 26.27
CA SER A 92 -3.73 -18.12 26.82
C SER A 92 -5.19 -17.74 26.61
N GLU A 93 -5.95 -18.60 25.93
CA GLU A 93 -7.27 -18.32 25.33
C GLU A 93 -8.37 -17.84 26.29
N VAL A 94 -8.14 -17.86 27.60
CA VAL A 94 -9.16 -17.61 28.63
C VAL A 94 -9.33 -16.13 28.98
N VAL A 95 -8.34 -15.26 28.73
CA VAL A 95 -8.41 -13.84 29.16
C VAL A 95 -8.42 -12.89 27.95
N LEU A 96 -9.50 -12.12 27.83
CA LEU A 96 -9.59 -10.97 26.92
C LEU A 96 -8.88 -9.76 27.55
N GLU A 97 -7.90 -9.21 26.83
CA GLU A 97 -7.24 -7.95 27.18
C GLU A 97 -7.82 -6.84 26.31
N ALA A 98 -8.28 -5.76 26.95
CA ALA A 98 -8.66 -4.53 26.26
C ALA A 98 -7.39 -3.69 26.01
N VAL A 99 -7.04 -3.48 24.74
CA VAL A 99 -5.88 -2.67 24.34
C VAL A 99 -6.31 -1.35 23.70
N ASN A 100 -5.65 -0.26 24.08
CA ASN A 100 -5.96 1.08 23.57
C ASN A 100 -5.43 1.30 22.14
N LYS A 101 -5.87 2.40 21.50
CA LYS A 101 -5.42 2.82 20.15
C LYS A 101 -3.91 2.74 19.95
N LYS A 102 -3.08 3.27 20.87
CA LYS A 102 -1.62 3.27 20.71
C LYS A 102 -1.05 1.85 20.59
N THR A 103 -1.58 0.90 21.35
CA THR A 103 -1.19 -0.50 21.27
C THR A 103 -1.71 -1.15 19.98
N VAL A 104 -2.94 -0.81 19.55
CA VAL A 104 -3.49 -1.28 18.27
C VAL A 104 -2.60 -0.82 17.11
N GLU A 105 -2.26 0.46 17.06
CA GLU A 105 -1.43 1.06 16.01
C GLU A 105 -0.08 0.35 15.85
N ARG A 106 0.58 -0.01 16.96
CA ARG A 106 1.95 -0.56 16.96
C ARG A 106 2.04 -2.07 16.90
N HIS A 107 1.12 -2.79 17.53
CA HIS A 107 1.28 -4.22 17.80
C HIS A 107 0.18 -5.09 17.18
N THR A 108 -0.81 -4.49 16.50
CA THR A 108 -1.83 -5.25 15.78
C THR A 108 -1.45 -5.33 14.30
N PRO A 109 -1.36 -6.53 13.70
CA PRO A 109 -1.10 -6.67 12.27
C PRO A 109 -2.15 -5.93 11.44
N ILE A 110 -1.74 -5.35 10.32
CA ILE A 110 -2.69 -4.62 9.46
C ILE A 110 -3.83 -5.52 8.94
N ASP A 111 -3.60 -6.81 8.67
CA ASP A 111 -4.66 -7.74 8.25
C ASP A 111 -5.78 -7.79 9.30
N GLU A 112 -5.43 -7.85 10.57
CA GLU A 112 -6.37 -7.86 11.69
C GLU A 112 -7.06 -6.50 11.84
N LYS A 113 -6.30 -5.41 11.67
CA LYS A 113 -6.90 -4.06 11.68
C LYS A 113 -7.95 -3.88 10.58
N LEU A 114 -7.68 -4.39 9.37
CA LEU A 114 -8.59 -4.29 8.23
C LEU A 114 -9.77 -5.27 8.34
N THR A 115 -9.57 -6.45 8.90
CA THR A 115 -10.61 -7.49 8.89
C THR A 115 -11.49 -7.53 10.13
N ILE A 116 -11.04 -6.91 11.23
CA ILE A 116 -11.74 -6.91 12.53
C ILE A 116 -11.90 -5.48 13.06
N VAL A 117 -10.80 -4.75 13.30
CA VAL A 117 -10.84 -3.46 13.99
C VAL A 117 -11.64 -2.41 13.22
N LEU A 118 -11.33 -2.16 11.95
CA LEU A 118 -12.06 -1.17 11.16
C LEU A 118 -13.54 -1.55 10.95
N PRO A 119 -13.89 -2.82 10.64
CA PRO A 119 -15.28 -3.27 10.64
C PRO A 119 -16.04 -2.98 11.93
N GLU A 120 -15.42 -3.18 13.09
CA GLU A 120 -16.01 -2.85 14.39
C GLU A 120 -16.20 -1.32 14.57
N VAL A 121 -15.13 -0.55 14.33
CA VAL A 121 -15.12 0.91 14.45
C VAL A 121 -16.16 1.56 13.54
N LEU A 122 -16.25 1.11 12.28
CA LEU A 122 -17.11 1.71 11.26
C LEU A 122 -18.46 1.00 11.12
N LYS A 123 -18.70 -0.06 11.90
CA LYS A 123 -19.92 -0.89 11.84
C LYS A 123 -20.23 -1.35 10.42
N CYS A 124 -19.22 -1.89 9.73
CA CYS A 124 -19.33 -2.38 8.35
C CYS A 124 -18.87 -3.84 8.22
N SER A 125 -19.08 -4.44 7.06
CA SER A 125 -18.57 -5.77 6.78
C SER A 125 -17.05 -5.76 6.61
N SER A 126 -16.42 -6.88 6.94
CA SER A 126 -15.01 -7.14 6.60
C SER A 126 -14.80 -7.07 5.08
N PRO A 127 -13.66 -6.54 4.58
CA PRO A 127 -13.31 -6.63 3.17
C PRO A 127 -12.90 -8.05 2.74
N LYS A 128 -12.65 -8.96 3.71
CA LYS A 128 -12.21 -10.33 3.44
C LYS A 128 -13.20 -11.06 2.52
N GLY A 129 -12.70 -11.64 1.44
CA GLY A 129 -13.50 -12.32 0.42
C GLY A 129 -13.96 -11.40 -0.73
N ALA A 130 -13.85 -10.09 -0.60
CA ALA A 130 -14.13 -9.16 -1.68
C ALA A 130 -12.93 -9.01 -2.65
N ARG A 131 -13.19 -8.45 -3.84
CA ARG A 131 -12.15 -8.21 -4.86
C ARG A 131 -11.02 -7.29 -4.37
N CYS A 132 -11.35 -6.27 -3.57
CA CYS A 132 -10.33 -5.36 -3.01
C CYS A 132 -9.34 -6.10 -2.09
N TRP A 133 -9.79 -7.15 -1.40
CA TRP A 133 -8.93 -7.95 -0.52
C TRP A 133 -7.89 -8.78 -1.28
N GLN A 134 -8.26 -9.32 -2.45
CA GLN A 134 -7.31 -10.02 -3.32
C GLN A 134 -6.17 -9.08 -3.76
N GLY A 135 -6.51 -7.88 -4.24
CA GLY A 135 -5.52 -6.86 -4.62
C GLY A 135 -4.63 -6.43 -3.44
N TYR A 136 -5.22 -6.26 -2.26
CA TYR A 136 -4.48 -6.02 -1.02
C TYR A 136 -3.49 -7.13 -0.68
N LYS A 137 -3.91 -8.40 -0.75
CA LYS A 137 -3.04 -9.55 -0.44
C LYS A 137 -1.83 -9.59 -1.37
N GLN A 138 -2.02 -9.28 -2.66
CA GLN A 138 -0.93 -9.16 -3.62
C GLN A 138 0.01 -8.01 -3.24
N LEU A 139 -0.53 -6.80 -3.03
CA LEU A 139 0.24 -5.62 -2.60
C LEU A 139 1.07 -5.92 -1.34
N LYS A 140 0.43 -6.50 -0.32
CA LYS A 140 1.08 -6.89 0.94
C LYS A 140 2.21 -7.88 0.69
N SER A 141 1.96 -8.91 -0.12
CA SER A 141 2.96 -9.95 -0.38
C SER A 141 4.22 -9.37 -1.04
N VAL A 142 4.06 -8.50 -2.04
CA VAL A 142 5.20 -7.85 -2.70
C VAL A 142 5.90 -6.89 -1.75
N ARG A 143 5.15 -6.06 -1.01
CA ARG A 143 5.71 -5.16 0.00
C ARG A 143 6.54 -5.93 1.04
N ASP A 144 6.00 -6.99 1.62
CA ASP A 144 6.68 -7.77 2.65
C ASP A 144 7.99 -8.37 2.10
N ARG A 145 8.00 -8.84 0.86
CA ARG A 145 9.22 -9.34 0.19
C ARG A 145 10.24 -8.22 -0.08
N ILE A 146 9.82 -7.01 -0.42
CA ILE A 146 10.72 -5.85 -0.56
C ILE A 146 11.39 -5.53 0.77
N ILE A 147 10.62 -5.44 1.86
CA ILE A 147 11.11 -5.04 3.19
C ILE A 147 11.93 -6.14 3.87
N HIS A 148 11.59 -7.40 3.63
CA HIS A 148 12.23 -8.57 4.24
C HIS A 148 12.92 -9.44 3.18
N MET A 149 13.60 -8.79 2.23
CA MET A 149 14.21 -9.44 1.07
C MET A 149 15.15 -10.58 1.48
N LYS A 150 14.82 -11.80 1.02
CA LYS A 150 15.61 -13.00 1.33
C LYS A 150 16.73 -13.19 0.33
N THR A 151 17.65 -14.11 0.63
CA THR A 151 18.76 -14.43 -0.30
C THR A 151 18.28 -14.90 -1.67
N GLU A 152 17.16 -15.64 -1.72
CA GLU A 152 16.55 -16.12 -2.97
C GLU A 152 16.03 -14.96 -3.84
N ASP A 153 15.52 -13.89 -3.21
CA ASP A 153 15.06 -12.69 -3.93
C ASP A 153 16.21 -11.90 -4.58
N ARG A 154 17.46 -12.12 -4.16
CA ARG A 154 18.65 -11.40 -4.64
C ARG A 154 19.40 -12.09 -5.78
N ARG A 155 18.94 -13.26 -6.24
CA ARG A 155 19.63 -14.02 -7.29
C ARG A 155 18.97 -13.81 -8.64
N SER A 156 19.79 -13.64 -9.69
CA SER A 156 19.33 -13.84 -11.06
C SER A 156 18.83 -15.28 -11.17
N SER A 157 17.60 -15.42 -11.62
CA SER A 157 16.83 -16.65 -11.53
C SER A 157 16.09 -16.85 -12.85
N GLY A 158 16.08 -18.08 -13.37
CA GLY A 158 15.35 -18.40 -14.60
C GLY A 158 13.84 -18.16 -14.49
N VAL A 159 13.14 -18.19 -15.62
CA VAL A 159 11.70 -17.84 -15.77
C VAL A 159 10.77 -18.56 -14.78
N GLU A 160 11.17 -19.76 -14.36
CA GLU A 160 10.41 -20.62 -13.43
C GLU A 160 10.47 -20.17 -11.97
N ILE A 161 11.43 -19.33 -11.60
CA ILE A 161 11.61 -18.91 -10.21
C ILE A 161 10.75 -17.66 -9.94
N ASP A 162 9.90 -17.74 -8.91
CA ASP A 162 9.16 -16.60 -8.39
C ASP A 162 10.08 -15.66 -7.60
N SER A 163 10.81 -14.80 -8.31
CA SER A 163 11.67 -13.78 -7.71
C SER A 163 10.91 -12.49 -7.36
N ILE A 164 11.45 -11.68 -6.45
CA ILE A 164 10.85 -10.37 -6.13
C ILE A 164 10.82 -9.46 -7.34
N TRP A 165 11.82 -9.57 -8.23
CA TRP A 165 11.90 -8.79 -9.46
C TRP A 165 10.74 -9.13 -10.40
N LYS A 166 10.42 -10.42 -10.57
CA LYS A 166 9.23 -10.86 -11.31
C LYS A 166 7.96 -10.31 -10.67
N ALA A 167 7.84 -10.38 -9.35
CA ALA A 167 6.68 -9.86 -8.64
C ALA A 167 6.53 -8.33 -8.77
N ILE A 168 7.63 -7.57 -8.78
CA ILE A 168 7.64 -6.12 -9.01
C ILE A 168 7.25 -5.79 -10.45
N ILE A 169 7.83 -6.48 -11.44
CA ILE A 169 7.55 -6.23 -12.87
C ILE A 169 6.09 -6.54 -13.23
N LEU A 170 5.52 -7.58 -12.63
CA LEU A 170 4.13 -8.01 -12.87
C LEU A 170 3.11 -7.33 -11.95
N ALA A 171 3.55 -6.48 -11.02
CA ALA A 171 2.64 -5.82 -10.09
C ALA A 171 1.70 -4.87 -10.87
N PRO A 172 0.38 -4.97 -10.68
CA PRO A 172 -0.55 -3.95 -11.17
C PRO A 172 -0.31 -2.64 -10.41
N ALA A 173 -0.96 -1.55 -10.85
CA ALA A 173 -0.94 -0.25 -10.19
C ALA A 173 -1.16 -0.35 -8.66
N PRO A 174 -0.09 -0.19 -7.84
CA PRO A 174 -0.15 -0.50 -6.41
C PRO A 174 -1.15 0.39 -5.65
N HIS A 175 -1.26 1.64 -6.07
CA HIS A 175 -2.15 2.63 -5.47
C HIS A 175 -3.63 2.28 -5.66
N PHE A 176 -4.01 1.57 -6.72
CA PHE A 176 -5.39 1.07 -6.87
C PHE A 176 -5.74 -0.01 -5.86
N ALA A 177 -4.80 -0.91 -5.54
CA ALA A 177 -5.04 -1.94 -4.54
C ALA A 177 -5.29 -1.32 -3.16
N ALA A 178 -4.46 -0.34 -2.75
CA ALA A 178 -4.66 0.40 -1.52
C ALA A 178 -5.97 1.21 -1.54
N LYS A 179 -6.22 1.96 -2.62
CA LYS A 179 -7.41 2.78 -2.80
C LYS A 179 -8.69 1.96 -2.78
N ALA A 180 -8.73 0.77 -3.37
CA ALA A 180 -9.91 -0.10 -3.37
C ALA A 180 -10.28 -0.57 -1.95
N VAL A 181 -9.30 -0.81 -1.07
CA VAL A 181 -9.57 -1.12 0.34
C VAL A 181 -10.07 0.12 1.10
N ILE A 182 -9.46 1.27 0.84
CA ILE A 182 -9.93 2.55 1.41
C ILE A 182 -11.37 2.83 0.96
N ASP A 183 -11.70 2.61 -0.31
CA ASP A 183 -13.04 2.79 -0.88
C ASP A 183 -14.09 1.94 -0.17
N HIS A 184 -13.75 0.69 0.15
CA HIS A 184 -14.63 -0.21 0.93
C HIS A 184 -15.06 0.44 2.24
N PHE A 185 -14.13 1.00 3.02
CA PHE A 185 -14.44 1.64 4.31
C PHE A 185 -15.04 3.04 4.17
N VAL A 186 -14.53 3.86 3.26
CA VAL A 186 -15.05 5.22 3.05
C VAL A 186 -16.49 5.18 2.53
N SER A 187 -16.92 4.09 1.88
CA SER A 187 -18.31 3.92 1.45
C SER A 187 -19.31 3.95 2.62
N THR A 188 -18.91 3.52 3.82
CA THR A 188 -19.76 3.44 5.02
C THR A 188 -19.57 4.59 6.00
N MET A 189 -18.53 5.40 5.83
CA MET A 189 -18.28 6.58 6.67
C MET A 189 -19.37 7.64 6.48
N LYS A 190 -19.90 8.18 7.59
CA LYS A 190 -20.82 9.32 7.59
C LYS A 190 -20.15 10.56 6.97
N GLU A 191 -18.93 10.84 7.43
CA GLU A 191 -18.09 11.93 6.93
C GLU A 191 -16.94 11.36 6.11
N LYS A 192 -16.98 11.57 4.80
CA LYS A 192 -15.94 11.06 3.89
C LYS A 192 -14.76 12.03 3.89
N PRO A 193 -13.50 11.55 3.98
CA PRO A 193 -12.34 12.42 3.92
C PRO A 193 -12.33 13.23 2.62
N ALA A 194 -12.10 14.55 2.69
CA ALA A 194 -12.16 15.42 1.52
C ALA A 194 -11.14 15.03 0.43
N TRP A 195 -9.97 14.53 0.84
CA TRP A 195 -8.93 14.06 -0.07
C TRP A 195 -9.35 12.85 -0.89
N HIS A 196 -10.23 12.00 -0.35
CA HIS A 196 -10.67 10.76 -1.01
C HIS A 196 -11.39 11.05 -2.33
N ARG A 197 -12.27 12.06 -2.33
CA ARG A 197 -12.99 12.52 -3.53
C ARG A 197 -12.11 13.33 -4.49
N ARG A 198 -10.99 13.85 -4.00
CA ARG A 198 -10.05 14.70 -4.76
C ARG A 198 -8.82 13.93 -5.22
N PHE A 199 -8.79 12.61 -5.05
CA PHE A 199 -7.67 11.80 -5.46
C PHE A 199 -7.54 11.83 -6.99
N PRO A 200 -6.44 12.38 -7.55
CA PRO A 200 -6.37 12.72 -8.97
C PRO A 200 -6.21 11.51 -9.89
N HIS A 201 -5.82 10.37 -9.33
CA HIS A 201 -5.53 9.14 -10.07
C HIS A 201 -6.61 8.09 -9.81
N SER A 202 -7.88 8.45 -9.98
CA SER A 202 -9.01 7.56 -9.67
C SER A 202 -9.37 6.59 -10.80
N THR A 203 -8.75 6.73 -11.97
CA THR A 203 -8.98 5.90 -13.16
C THR A 203 -7.67 5.26 -13.65
N PRO A 204 -7.70 3.99 -14.10
CA PRO A 204 -6.58 3.30 -14.73
C PRO A 204 -6.00 4.00 -15.95
#